data_AF-A0A2Z2HR25-F1
#
_entry.id   AF-A0A2Z2HR25-F1
#
_cell.length_a   1.000
_cell.length_b   1.000
_cell.length_c   1.000
_cell.angle_alpha   90.00
_cell.angle_beta   90.00
_cell.angle_gamma   90.00
#
_symmetry.space_group_name_H-M   'P 1'
#
loop_
_entity.id
_entity.type
_entity.pdbx_description
1 polymer ?
#
loop_
_entity_poly.entity_id
_entity_poly.type
_entity_poly.pdbx_seq_one_letter_code
_entity_poly.pdbx_strand_id
1 'polypeptide(L)'
;MEVNCEGCAGCCMDWRGLLSGTDPEDRERDGSTRGGYGPRATRGGRGPFVAAEAADDVDTPDREAGDAPRRQPLDDDPNFVPLTRDEVRAFLEAGLAAALTPRFFTVSDECEGLEIDGRSVAAVAGRPAFLVGLRKPSKPVAPFGRDEPVWLPTCVFLDPTTLQCRIHDSDLFPAECGAYPAHTLALEAEPECRRVEAVAGGDRLIDDEVPGPGDLEDLLLGTQAIGQKLFCHPDPDALEGVIERLAAGEATREDRATCLAVAAASSPGTFAISEYHREWGREQALDEPAETDGATWVEPAICEWHRRRERADGTPSPAVAVEIEEARGAPTTPGWDDLE
;
A
#
# COMPACT_ATOMS: atom_id res chain seq x y z
N MET A 1 -5.34 -10.35 19.22
CA MET A 1 -6.07 -9.62 18.17
C MET A 1 -6.72 -10.59 17.21
N GLU A 2 -8.02 -10.43 17.01
CA GLU A 2 -8.86 -11.26 16.15
C GLU A 2 -9.72 -10.35 15.28
N VAL A 3 -9.81 -10.63 13.98
CA VAL A 3 -10.61 -9.86 13.02
C VAL A 3 -11.54 -10.74 12.20
N ASN A 4 -12.75 -10.27 11.96
CA ASN A 4 -13.72 -10.86 11.03
C ASN A 4 -13.68 -10.10 9.70
N CYS A 5 -12.96 -10.66 8.73
CA CYS A 5 -12.85 -10.11 7.37
C CYS A 5 -13.98 -10.57 6.42
N GLU A 6 -14.90 -11.43 6.86
CA GLU A 6 -15.93 -12.04 6.01
C GLU A 6 -16.76 -10.99 5.26
N GLY A 7 -16.78 -11.08 3.93
CA GLY A 7 -17.52 -10.12 3.10
C GLY A 7 -16.93 -8.70 3.08
N CYS A 8 -15.82 -8.40 3.76
CA CYS A 8 -15.20 -7.07 3.76
C CYS A 8 -13.80 -7.07 3.15
N ALA A 9 -13.03 -8.15 3.32
CA ALA A 9 -11.60 -8.22 2.98
C ALA A 9 -10.71 -7.11 3.62
N GLY A 10 -11.19 -6.45 4.69
CA GLY A 10 -10.40 -5.57 5.55
C GLY A 10 -9.48 -4.57 4.83
N CYS A 11 -8.20 -4.55 5.22
CA CYS A 11 -7.16 -3.68 4.68
C CYS A 11 -6.72 -4.02 3.24
N CYS A 12 -7.23 -5.11 2.64
CA CYS A 12 -6.84 -5.53 1.30
C CYS A 12 -7.44 -4.66 0.19
N MET A 13 -8.42 -3.80 0.47
CA MET A 13 -9.07 -2.93 -0.52
C MET A 13 -9.04 -1.46 -0.12
N ASP A 14 -9.11 -0.57 -1.10
CA ASP A 14 -9.48 0.83 -0.87
C ASP A 14 -11.00 1.00 -1.03
N TRP A 15 -11.69 1.08 0.10
CA TRP A 15 -13.15 1.22 0.13
C TRP A 15 -13.63 2.68 0.05
N ARG A 16 -12.72 3.68 0.03
CA ARG A 16 -13.12 5.11 0.07
C ARG A 16 -14.05 5.48 -1.08
N GLY A 17 -13.89 4.84 -2.25
CA GLY A 17 -14.78 4.97 -3.39
C GLY A 17 -16.23 4.56 -3.12
N LEU A 18 -16.47 3.65 -2.17
CA LEU A 18 -17.82 3.25 -1.73
C LEU A 18 -18.39 4.18 -0.67
N LEU A 19 -17.56 4.70 0.24
CA LEU A 19 -18.06 5.41 1.43
C LEU A 19 -18.23 6.91 1.22
N SER A 20 -17.59 7.51 0.22
CA SER A 20 -17.72 8.96 -0.02
C SER A 20 -18.95 9.37 -0.83
N GLY A 21 -19.79 8.42 -1.28
CA GLY A 21 -20.96 8.71 -2.13
C GLY A 21 -20.62 9.43 -3.44
N THR A 22 -19.35 9.41 -3.83
CA THR A 22 -18.80 10.01 -5.05
C THR A 22 -18.34 8.87 -5.91
N ASP A 23 -18.77 8.81 -7.17
CA ASP A 23 -18.33 7.80 -8.12
C ASP A 23 -16.78 7.76 -8.15
N PRO A 24 -16.14 6.59 -8.05
CA PRO A 24 -14.69 6.47 -8.14
C PRO A 24 -14.12 7.09 -9.43
N GLU A 25 -14.94 7.20 -10.48
CA GLU A 25 -14.60 7.79 -11.78
C GLU A 25 -14.30 9.29 -11.72
N ASP A 26 -14.80 10.03 -10.72
CA ASP A 26 -14.59 11.48 -10.61
C ASP A 26 -13.21 11.86 -10.04
N ARG A 27 -12.53 10.95 -9.33
CA ARG A 27 -11.22 11.24 -8.71
C ARG A 27 -10.07 11.33 -9.71
N GLU A 28 -10.15 10.60 -10.83
CA GLU A 28 -9.13 10.62 -11.88
C GLU A 28 -9.29 11.85 -12.81
N ARG A 29 -10.45 12.52 -12.79
CA ARG A 29 -10.75 13.66 -13.68
C ARG A 29 -10.35 15.03 -13.11
N ASP A 30 -10.13 15.14 -11.81
CA ASP A 30 -9.75 16.40 -11.13
C ASP A 30 -8.22 16.63 -11.05
N GLY A 31 -7.42 15.77 -11.69
CA GLY A 31 -5.98 15.98 -11.89
C GLY A 31 -5.63 17.13 -12.84
N SER A 32 -6.61 17.90 -13.31
CA SER A 32 -6.40 19.02 -14.23
C SER A 32 -7.46 20.10 -14.02
N THR A 33 -7.23 21.02 -13.08
CA THR A 33 -7.17 22.48 -13.31
C THR A 33 -7.04 23.26 -11.98
N ARG A 34 -5.86 23.87 -11.78
CA ARG A 34 -5.53 25.09 -11.01
C ARG A 34 -6.54 25.68 -9.99
N GLY A 35 -6.09 25.76 -8.74
CA GLY A 35 -6.00 27.00 -7.93
C GLY A 35 -7.27 27.78 -7.63
N GLY A 36 -7.71 27.75 -6.36
CA GLY A 36 -8.70 28.71 -5.84
C GLY A 36 -9.01 28.53 -4.36
N TYR A 37 -8.34 29.31 -3.51
CA TYR A 37 -8.69 29.53 -2.10
C TYR A 37 -10.08 30.16 -1.97
N GLY A 38 -10.91 29.67 -1.03
CA GLY A 38 -12.12 30.36 -0.56
C GLY A 38 -12.96 29.53 0.44
N PRO A 39 -13.17 29.99 1.68
CA PRO A 39 -13.59 29.12 2.79
C PRO A 39 -15.12 29.07 2.96
N ARG A 40 -15.63 27.94 3.46
CA ARG A 40 -16.92 27.91 4.16
C ARG A 40 -16.87 26.99 5.37
N ALA A 41 -16.97 27.65 6.53
CA ALA A 41 -16.99 27.06 7.85
C ALA A 41 -18.25 26.24 8.14
N THR A 42 -18.10 25.16 8.93
CA THR A 42 -18.95 24.87 10.09
C THR A 42 -18.24 23.91 11.07
N ARG A 43 -18.08 24.39 12.33
CA ARG A 43 -18.16 23.72 13.66
C ARG A 43 -18.13 22.17 13.67
N GLY A 44 -17.39 21.47 14.51
CA GLY A 44 -16.65 21.80 15.73
C GLY A 44 -16.54 20.54 16.59
N GLY A 45 -15.35 20.22 17.10
CA GLY A 45 -15.11 19.11 18.01
C GLY A 45 -13.75 19.29 18.66
N ARG A 46 -13.72 19.81 19.89
CA ARG A 46 -12.50 20.08 20.66
C ARG A 46 -12.02 18.77 21.29
N GLY A 47 -10.83 18.30 20.91
CA GLY A 47 -10.05 17.33 21.69
C GLY A 47 -9.11 18.08 22.66
N PRO A 48 -8.96 17.65 23.93
CA PRO A 48 -8.20 18.41 24.92
C PRO A 48 -6.76 17.92 25.02
N PHE A 49 -5.79 18.79 24.79
CA PHE A 49 -4.53 18.72 25.54
C PHE A 49 -3.98 20.14 25.73
N VAL A 50 -4.26 20.72 26.89
CA VAL A 50 -3.48 21.82 27.45
C VAL A 50 -3.21 21.52 28.91
N ALA A 51 -1.94 21.70 29.27
CA ALA A 51 -1.35 21.92 30.59
C ALA A 51 -0.85 20.69 31.37
N ALA A 52 0.48 20.53 31.35
CA ALA A 52 1.29 20.77 32.56
C ALA A 52 2.70 21.29 32.18
N GLU A 53 3.08 22.42 32.76
CA GLU A 53 4.30 23.25 32.63
C GLU A 53 5.53 22.56 33.29
N ALA A 54 6.82 22.87 33.12
CA ALA A 54 7.65 23.98 32.61
C ALA A 54 9.06 23.39 32.23
N ALA A 55 10.00 23.96 31.48
CA ALA A 55 10.42 25.35 31.29
C ALA A 55 11.35 25.49 30.05
N ASP A 56 11.54 26.75 29.64
CA ASP A 56 12.57 27.37 28.79
C ASP A 56 12.41 27.37 27.24
N ASP A 57 11.77 28.46 26.79
CA ASP A 57 12.12 29.37 25.68
C ASP A 57 12.75 28.78 24.40
N VAL A 58 11.90 28.50 23.40
CA VAL A 58 12.18 28.86 22.00
C VAL A 58 10.89 29.35 21.33
N ASP A 59 10.94 30.60 20.85
CA ASP A 59 9.94 31.32 20.06
C ASP A 59 9.37 30.44 18.94
N THR A 60 8.15 29.92 19.13
CA THR A 60 7.45 29.10 18.13
C THR A 60 6.36 29.98 17.51
N PRO A 61 6.50 30.44 16.26
CA PRO A 61 5.45 31.24 15.63
C PRO A 61 4.21 30.38 15.38
N ASP A 62 3.07 31.05 15.55
CA ASP A 62 1.69 30.59 15.52
C ASP A 62 1.39 29.41 14.58
N ARG A 63 0.91 28.33 15.20
CA ARG A 63 0.14 27.27 14.55
C ARG A 63 -1.21 27.83 14.11
N GLU A 64 -1.33 28.33 12.88
CA GLU A 64 -2.63 28.46 12.20
C GLU A 64 -2.48 28.56 10.66
N ALA A 65 -2.29 27.38 10.03
CA ALA A 65 -2.69 27.05 8.66
C ALA A 65 -2.92 25.52 8.62
N GLY A 66 -3.92 25.03 7.88
CA GLY A 66 -4.36 23.63 7.88
C GLY A 66 -3.22 22.61 7.73
N ASP A 67 -3.09 21.72 8.72
CA ASP A 67 -1.98 20.79 8.87
C ASP A 67 -2.13 19.62 7.90
N ALA A 68 -1.73 19.81 6.64
CA ALA A 68 -1.51 18.70 5.73
C ALA A 68 -0.44 17.77 6.33
N PRO A 69 -0.58 16.43 6.23
CA PRO A 69 0.38 15.51 6.82
C PRO A 69 1.80 15.82 6.30
N ARG A 70 2.79 15.89 7.21
CA ARG A 70 4.18 16.24 6.89
C ARG A 70 4.80 15.38 5.78
N ARG A 71 4.31 14.14 5.63
CA ARG A 71 4.68 13.18 4.59
C ARG A 71 3.41 12.64 3.96
N GLN A 72 3.24 12.83 2.64
CA GLN A 72 2.08 12.33 1.90
C GLN A 72 2.52 11.28 0.87
N PRO A 73 1.93 10.06 0.87
CA PRO A 73 2.26 9.04 -0.12
C PRO A 73 1.88 9.50 -1.53
N LEU A 74 2.68 9.11 -2.54
CA LEU A 74 2.44 9.50 -3.93
C LEU A 74 1.26 8.78 -4.61
N ASP A 75 0.92 7.59 -4.14
CA ASP A 75 -0.07 6.69 -4.75
C ASP A 75 -1.48 6.84 -4.14
N ASP A 76 -1.64 7.74 -3.16
CA ASP A 76 -2.87 7.99 -2.38
C ASP A 76 -3.55 6.73 -1.79
N ASP A 77 -2.90 5.56 -1.78
CA ASP A 77 -3.51 4.34 -1.23
C ASP A 77 -3.41 4.36 0.30
N PRO A 78 -4.56 4.36 1.01
CA PRO A 78 -4.59 4.49 2.47
C PRO A 78 -4.04 3.25 3.19
N ASN A 79 -4.05 2.09 2.52
CA ASN A 79 -3.90 0.78 3.15
C ASN A 79 -2.70 0.03 2.56
N PHE A 80 -1.50 0.54 2.78
CA PHE A 80 -0.29 -0.07 2.24
C PHE A 80 0.35 -1.01 3.24
N VAL A 81 0.62 -2.23 2.79
CA VAL A 81 1.33 -3.24 3.57
C VAL A 81 2.81 -3.16 3.21
N PRO A 82 3.66 -2.52 4.03
CA PRO A 82 5.09 -2.50 3.82
C PRO A 82 5.71 -3.88 4.06
N LEU A 83 6.43 -4.37 3.06
CA LEU A 83 7.22 -5.58 3.12
C LEU A 83 8.62 -5.30 3.65
N THR A 84 9.12 -6.26 4.42
CA THR A 84 10.52 -6.34 4.80
C THR A 84 11.38 -6.75 3.61
N ARG A 85 12.69 -6.54 3.72
CA ARG A 85 13.68 -6.96 2.73
C ARG A 85 13.58 -8.45 2.42
N ASP A 86 13.42 -9.27 3.45
CA ASP A 86 13.45 -10.72 3.29
C ASP A 86 12.15 -11.21 2.61
N GLU A 87 11.01 -10.57 2.89
CA GLU A 87 9.77 -10.79 2.13
C GLU A 87 9.93 -10.34 0.67
N VAL A 88 10.51 -9.16 0.41
CA VAL A 88 10.81 -8.72 -0.98
C VAL A 88 11.65 -9.76 -1.71
N ARG A 89 12.69 -10.32 -1.07
CA ARG A 89 13.51 -11.39 -1.65
C ARG A 89 12.70 -12.65 -1.93
N ALA A 90 11.84 -13.08 -1.00
CA ALA A 90 10.99 -14.26 -1.17
C ALA A 90 10.04 -14.10 -2.37
N PHE A 91 9.43 -12.91 -2.54
CA PHE A 91 8.60 -12.61 -3.72
C PHE A 91 9.41 -12.61 -5.02
N LEU A 92 10.64 -12.08 -5.02
CA LEU A 92 11.52 -12.11 -6.19
C LEU A 92 11.93 -13.54 -6.55
N GLU A 93 12.34 -14.35 -5.58
CA GLU A 93 12.70 -15.76 -5.76
C GLU A 93 11.53 -16.61 -6.26
N ALA A 94 10.30 -16.27 -5.86
CA ALA A 94 9.08 -16.90 -6.35
C ALA A 94 8.65 -16.41 -7.75
N GLY A 95 9.39 -15.50 -8.41
CA GLY A 95 9.02 -14.93 -9.71
C GLY A 95 7.82 -13.98 -9.66
N LEU A 96 7.48 -13.46 -8.47
CA LEU A 96 6.30 -12.63 -8.21
C LEU A 96 6.64 -11.14 -8.13
N ALA A 97 7.72 -10.70 -8.76
CA ALA A 97 8.13 -9.28 -8.81
C ALA A 97 6.99 -8.35 -9.29
N ALA A 98 6.14 -8.85 -10.18
CA ALA A 98 4.97 -8.16 -10.69
C ALA A 98 3.93 -7.78 -9.63
N ALA A 99 3.92 -8.49 -8.48
CA ALA A 99 3.05 -8.20 -7.34
C ALA A 99 3.52 -7.01 -6.51
N LEU A 100 4.80 -6.62 -6.64
CA LEU A 100 5.43 -5.63 -5.77
C LEU A 100 5.37 -4.23 -6.38
N THR A 101 5.32 -3.19 -5.53
CA THR A 101 5.46 -1.79 -5.96
C THR A 101 6.21 -0.98 -4.92
N PRO A 102 7.10 -0.05 -5.33
CA PRO A 102 7.66 0.94 -4.41
C PRO A 102 6.63 2.03 -4.11
N ARG A 103 6.70 2.59 -2.89
CA ARG A 103 5.95 3.78 -2.47
C ARG A 103 6.92 4.84 -1.95
N PHE A 104 6.84 6.02 -2.55
CA PHE A 104 7.53 7.22 -2.09
C PHE A 104 6.56 8.20 -1.44
N PHE A 105 7.12 9.18 -0.74
CA PHE A 105 6.37 10.21 -0.02
C PHE A 105 6.86 11.59 -0.45
N THR A 106 5.94 12.53 -0.59
CA THR A 106 6.25 13.95 -0.69
C THR A 106 6.38 14.56 0.69
N VAL A 107 7.23 15.59 0.80
CA VAL A 107 7.39 16.40 2.00
C VAL A 107 7.15 17.87 1.68
N SER A 108 6.65 18.61 2.66
CA SER A 108 6.49 20.06 2.55
C SER A 108 7.74 20.84 2.96
N ASP A 109 8.64 20.22 3.71
CA ASP A 109 9.90 20.83 4.17
C ASP A 109 11.02 20.49 3.19
N GLU A 110 11.55 21.53 2.52
CA GLU A 110 12.67 21.42 1.57
C GLU A 110 13.93 20.81 2.21
N CYS A 111 14.09 20.88 3.54
CA CYS A 111 15.23 20.28 4.25
C CYS A 111 15.09 18.76 4.45
N GLU A 112 13.87 18.21 4.32
CA GLU A 112 13.58 16.79 4.47
C GLU A 112 13.42 16.08 3.11
N GLY A 113 13.55 16.82 2.00
CA GLY A 113 13.21 16.38 0.65
C GLY A 113 14.33 16.53 -0.37
N LEU A 114 14.18 15.82 -1.49
CA LEU A 114 14.97 15.97 -2.71
C LEU A 114 14.02 16.21 -3.88
N GLU A 115 14.31 17.22 -4.68
CA GLU A 115 13.53 17.50 -5.88
C GLU A 115 13.81 16.46 -6.97
N ILE A 116 12.80 15.66 -7.30
CA ILE A 116 12.82 14.67 -8.38
C ILE A 116 11.49 14.78 -9.12
N ASP A 117 11.52 14.87 -10.45
CA ASP A 117 10.32 15.02 -11.29
C ASP A 117 9.37 16.15 -10.86
N GLY A 118 9.94 17.26 -10.35
CA GLY A 118 9.19 18.42 -9.86
C GLY A 118 8.43 18.19 -8.55
N ARG A 119 8.84 17.18 -7.77
CA ARG A 119 8.27 16.84 -6.46
C ARG A 119 9.36 16.77 -5.41
N SER A 120 9.08 17.29 -4.22
CA SER A 120 9.96 17.15 -3.06
C SER A 120 9.79 15.77 -2.43
N VAL A 121 10.62 14.80 -2.83
CA VAL A 121 10.57 13.42 -2.38
C VAL A 121 11.30 13.27 -1.05
N ALA A 122 10.66 12.67 -0.05
CA ALA A 122 11.23 12.42 1.27
C ALA A 122 12.59 11.71 1.16
N ALA A 123 13.59 12.23 1.86
CA ALA A 123 14.94 11.70 1.83
C ALA A 123 15.51 11.47 3.22
N VAL A 124 16.38 10.47 3.33
CA VAL A 124 17.19 10.23 4.53
C VAL A 124 18.66 10.29 4.11
N ALA A 125 19.43 11.19 4.73
CA ALA A 125 20.84 11.41 4.41
C ALA A 125 21.09 11.65 2.91
N GLY A 126 20.23 12.44 2.26
CA GLY A 126 20.35 12.76 0.83
C GLY A 126 20.01 11.59 -0.10
N ARG A 127 19.28 10.58 0.39
CA ARG A 127 18.81 9.44 -0.40
C ARG A 127 17.27 9.36 -0.39
N PRO A 128 16.61 9.30 -1.57
CA PRO A 128 15.16 9.13 -1.66
C PRO A 128 14.70 7.90 -0.89
N ALA A 129 13.78 8.10 0.05
CA ALA A 129 13.29 7.06 0.93
C ALA A 129 11.98 6.46 0.41
N PHE A 130 11.87 5.14 0.44
CA PHE A 130 10.70 4.42 -0.06
C PHE A 130 10.42 3.15 0.75
N LEU A 131 9.16 2.70 0.66
CA LEU A 131 8.73 1.38 1.11
C LEU A 131 8.49 0.50 -0.11
N VAL A 132 8.48 -0.82 0.07
CA VAL A 132 7.97 -1.76 -0.94
C VAL A 132 6.73 -2.43 -0.37
N GLY A 133 5.70 -2.60 -1.19
CA GLY A 133 4.45 -3.22 -0.78
C GLY A 133 3.79 -3.97 -1.92
N LEU A 134 2.57 -4.44 -1.68
CA LEU A 134 1.79 -5.17 -2.68
C LEU A 134 0.99 -4.21 -3.55
N ARG A 135 0.95 -4.48 -4.87
CA ARG A 135 0.13 -3.75 -5.82
C ARG A 135 -1.36 -3.97 -5.57
N LYS A 136 -2.14 -2.96 -5.94
CA LYS A 136 -3.60 -2.97 -5.88
C LYS A 136 -4.25 -2.68 -7.23
N PRO A 137 -4.26 -3.65 -8.18
CA PRO A 137 -5.06 -3.47 -9.39
C PRO A 137 -6.54 -3.27 -9.03
N SER A 138 -7.28 -2.53 -9.86
CA SER A 138 -8.73 -2.44 -9.70
C SER A 138 -9.38 -3.76 -10.08
N LYS A 139 -10.13 -4.36 -9.15
CA LYS A 139 -10.87 -5.61 -9.37
C LYS A 139 -12.38 -5.38 -9.17
N PRO A 140 -13.26 -6.15 -9.83
CA PRO A 140 -14.69 -6.06 -9.65
C PRO A 140 -15.07 -6.83 -8.39
N VAL A 141 -15.38 -6.12 -7.31
CA VAL A 141 -15.65 -6.70 -5.98
C VAL A 141 -17.03 -6.31 -5.49
N ALA A 142 -17.63 -7.16 -4.67
CA ALA A 142 -18.93 -6.92 -4.05
C ALA A 142 -18.85 -7.02 -2.51
N PRO A 143 -18.09 -6.12 -1.84
CA PRO A 143 -17.98 -6.14 -0.39
C PRO A 143 -19.31 -5.81 0.29
N PHE A 144 -19.44 -6.18 1.55
CA PHE A 144 -20.59 -5.95 2.42
C PHE A 144 -21.88 -6.64 1.95
N GLY A 145 -21.75 -7.77 1.23
CA GLY A 145 -22.90 -8.52 0.71
C GLY A 145 -23.70 -7.74 -0.33
N ARG A 146 -23.04 -6.84 -1.07
CA ARG A 146 -23.69 -6.08 -2.16
C ARG A 146 -24.05 -7.01 -3.31
N ASP A 147 -25.21 -6.77 -3.93
CA ASP A 147 -25.63 -7.51 -5.13
C ASP A 147 -24.89 -7.05 -6.40
N GLU A 148 -24.51 -5.77 -6.44
CA GLU A 148 -23.83 -5.16 -7.59
C GLU A 148 -22.34 -4.93 -7.30
N PRO A 149 -21.44 -5.47 -8.14
CA PRO A 149 -20.00 -5.30 -7.99
C PRO A 149 -19.56 -3.89 -8.39
N VAL A 150 -18.45 -3.45 -7.82
CA VAL A 150 -17.77 -2.19 -8.13
C VAL A 150 -16.29 -2.41 -8.41
N TRP A 151 -15.70 -1.58 -9.28
CA TRP A 151 -14.26 -1.55 -9.45
C TRP A 151 -13.60 -0.86 -8.27
N LEU A 152 -12.79 -1.58 -7.49
CA LEU A 152 -12.00 -1.01 -6.39
C LEU A 152 -10.54 -1.43 -6.45
N PRO A 153 -9.59 -0.54 -6.10
CA PRO A 153 -8.20 -0.91 -5.87
C PRO A 153 -8.12 -1.99 -4.80
N THR A 154 -7.61 -3.15 -5.20
CA THR A 154 -7.69 -4.38 -4.41
C THR A 154 -6.34 -5.09 -4.47
N CYS A 155 -5.84 -5.55 -3.31
CA CYS A 155 -4.61 -6.32 -3.20
C CYS A 155 -4.56 -7.38 -4.30
N VAL A 156 -3.41 -7.47 -4.98
CA VAL A 156 -3.20 -8.40 -6.08
C VAL A 156 -3.57 -9.85 -5.76
N PHE A 157 -3.43 -10.27 -4.50
CA PHE A 157 -3.76 -11.63 -4.05
C PHE A 157 -5.19 -11.79 -3.51
N LEU A 158 -6.00 -10.75 -3.44
CA LEU A 158 -7.39 -10.90 -3.03
C LEU A 158 -8.19 -11.52 -4.18
N ASP A 159 -8.88 -12.62 -3.90
CA ASP A 159 -9.89 -13.17 -4.79
C ASP A 159 -11.13 -12.26 -4.74
N PRO A 160 -11.52 -11.63 -5.86
CA PRO A 160 -12.66 -10.72 -5.85
C PRO A 160 -14.01 -11.43 -5.68
N THR A 161 -14.08 -12.74 -5.89
CA THR A 161 -15.31 -13.54 -5.76
C THR A 161 -15.61 -13.86 -4.31
N THR A 162 -14.61 -14.33 -3.57
CA THR A 162 -14.77 -14.76 -2.17
C THR A 162 -14.33 -13.68 -1.18
N LEU A 163 -13.57 -12.69 -1.62
CA LEU A 163 -12.92 -11.70 -0.75
C LEU A 163 -11.93 -12.34 0.24
N GLN A 164 -11.31 -13.45 -0.14
CA GLN A 164 -10.25 -14.12 0.62
C GLN A 164 -8.88 -13.89 -0.02
N CYS A 165 -7.83 -13.94 0.80
CA CYS A 165 -6.45 -13.86 0.33
C CYS A 165 -6.01 -15.23 -0.23
N ARG A 166 -5.62 -15.27 -1.51
CA ARG A 166 -5.15 -16.48 -2.20
C ARG A 166 -3.86 -17.08 -1.61
N ILE A 167 -3.10 -16.29 -0.85
CA ILE A 167 -1.80 -16.69 -0.31
C ILE A 167 -1.78 -16.75 1.22
N HIS A 168 -2.95 -16.71 1.87
CA HIS A 168 -3.07 -16.66 3.33
C HIS A 168 -2.29 -17.77 4.05
N ASP A 169 -2.40 -19.01 3.56
CA ASP A 169 -1.76 -20.18 4.17
C ASP A 169 -0.39 -20.51 3.55
N SER A 170 0.20 -19.56 2.81
CA SER A 170 1.49 -19.74 2.17
C SER A 170 2.61 -19.04 2.95
N ASP A 171 3.84 -19.51 2.77
CA ASP A 171 5.05 -18.87 3.31
C ASP A 171 5.29 -17.46 2.73
N LEU A 172 4.55 -17.05 1.70
CA LEU A 172 4.60 -15.72 1.10
C LEU A 172 3.58 -14.75 1.72
N PHE A 173 2.74 -15.18 2.67
CA PHE A 173 1.82 -14.30 3.36
C PHE A 173 2.61 -13.27 4.19
N PRO A 174 2.49 -11.95 3.90
CA PRO A 174 3.28 -10.96 4.61
C PRO A 174 2.95 -10.92 6.10
N ALA A 175 3.97 -10.81 6.95
CA ALA A 175 3.79 -10.71 8.39
C ALA A 175 2.93 -9.50 8.77
N GLU A 176 3.12 -8.37 8.09
CA GLU A 176 2.34 -7.16 8.31
C GLU A 176 0.86 -7.33 7.95
N CYS A 177 0.49 -8.21 7.00
CA CYS A 177 -0.92 -8.50 6.71
C CYS A 177 -1.63 -9.13 7.92
N GLY A 178 -0.94 -9.98 8.69
CA GLY A 178 -1.49 -10.59 9.90
C GLY A 178 -1.48 -9.66 11.11
N ALA A 179 -0.57 -8.68 11.15
CA ALA A 179 -0.37 -7.79 12.29
C ALA A 179 -1.03 -6.41 12.14
N TYR A 180 -1.46 -6.03 10.93
CA TYR A 180 -1.88 -4.67 10.58
C TYR A 180 -2.88 -4.03 11.57
N PRO A 181 -3.99 -4.69 11.97
CA PRO A 181 -4.93 -4.08 12.90
C PRO A 181 -4.30 -3.79 14.27
N ALA A 182 -3.45 -4.70 14.76
CA ALA A 182 -2.80 -4.59 16.07
C ALA A 182 -1.76 -3.48 16.07
N HIS A 183 -0.95 -3.42 15.01
CA HIS A 183 0.03 -2.39 14.78
C HIS A 183 -0.60 -1.00 14.65
N THR A 184 -1.73 -0.89 13.95
CA THR A 184 -2.43 0.39 13.79
C THR A 184 -2.95 0.91 15.13
N LEU A 185 -3.52 0.03 15.96
CA LEU A 185 -3.99 0.38 17.30
C LEU A 185 -2.85 0.72 18.26
N ALA A 186 -1.73 0.00 18.17
CA ALA A 186 -0.52 0.31 18.95
C ALA A 186 0.06 1.70 18.62
N LEU A 187 -0.11 2.16 17.38
CA LEU A 187 0.25 3.50 16.93
C LEU A 187 -0.80 4.56 17.29
N GLU A 188 -1.81 4.20 18.09
CA GLU A 188 -2.94 5.05 18.48
C GLU A 188 -3.71 5.61 17.26
N ALA A 189 -3.60 4.92 16.12
CA ALA A 189 -4.32 5.25 14.91
C ALA A 189 -5.62 4.44 14.81
N GLU A 190 -6.59 5.00 14.11
CA GLU A 190 -7.85 4.30 13.86
C GLU A 190 -7.67 3.27 12.73
N PRO A 191 -7.88 1.96 13.00
CA PRO A 191 -7.80 0.93 11.97
C PRO A 191 -9.00 1.00 11.02
N GLU A 192 -8.77 0.57 9.78
CA GLU A 192 -9.79 0.52 8.74
C GLU A 192 -11.02 -0.30 9.13
N CYS A 193 -10.83 -1.36 9.94
CA CYS A 193 -11.93 -2.15 10.48
C CYS A 193 -12.96 -1.26 11.21
N ARG A 194 -12.51 -0.35 12.08
CA ARG A 194 -13.40 0.56 12.83
C ARG A 194 -14.09 1.57 11.91
N ARG A 195 -13.41 2.06 10.87
CA ARG A 195 -14.00 2.97 9.88
C ARG A 195 -15.09 2.28 9.05
N VAL A 196 -14.85 1.03 8.66
CA VAL A 196 -15.84 0.21 7.95
C VAL A 196 -17.05 -0.05 8.84
N GLU A 197 -16.84 -0.46 10.09
CA GLU A 197 -17.92 -0.68 11.06
C GLU A 197 -18.79 0.57 11.25
N ALA A 198 -18.15 1.75 11.33
CA ALA A 198 -18.86 3.02 11.50
C ALA A 198 -19.81 3.36 10.34
N VAL A 199 -19.59 2.82 9.13
CA VAL A 199 -20.38 3.14 7.93
C VAL A 199 -21.26 1.97 7.48
N ALA A 200 -20.73 0.76 7.48
CA ALA A 200 -21.39 -0.45 6.97
C ALA A 200 -21.94 -1.37 8.09
N GLY A 201 -21.54 -1.15 9.35
CA GLY A 201 -21.94 -1.97 10.50
C GLY A 201 -21.22 -3.33 10.60
N GLY A 202 -21.64 -4.12 11.59
CA GLY A 202 -21.04 -5.41 11.95
C GLY A 202 -19.91 -5.28 12.98
N ASP A 203 -19.39 -6.42 13.42
CA ASP A 203 -18.24 -6.50 14.34
C ASP A 203 -17.06 -7.12 13.56
N ARG A 204 -16.10 -6.29 13.14
CA ARG A 204 -14.94 -6.71 12.34
C ARG A 204 -13.69 -6.82 13.18
N LEU A 205 -13.52 -5.95 14.17
CA LEU A 205 -12.49 -6.09 15.19
C LEU A 205 -13.10 -6.85 16.37
N ILE A 206 -12.83 -8.15 16.45
CA ILE A 206 -13.41 -9.06 17.46
C ILE A 206 -12.67 -8.95 18.79
N ASP A 207 -11.34 -8.83 18.72
CA ASP A 207 -10.47 -8.59 19.87
C ASP A 207 -9.53 -7.42 19.56
N ASP A 208 -9.63 -6.35 20.35
CA ASP A 208 -8.85 -5.12 20.21
C ASP A 208 -7.72 -4.97 21.25
N GLU A 209 -7.36 -6.06 21.95
CA GLU A 209 -6.23 -6.06 22.87
C GLU A 209 -4.92 -5.78 22.11
N VAL A 210 -4.30 -4.66 22.46
CA VAL A 210 -3.01 -4.25 21.91
C VAL A 210 -1.90 -5.04 22.59
N PRO A 211 -1.04 -5.75 21.83
CA PRO A 211 0.09 -6.47 22.39
C PRO A 211 1.00 -5.57 23.24
N GLY A 212 1.73 -6.16 24.19
CA GLY A 212 2.62 -5.40 25.06
C GLY A 212 3.77 -4.75 24.26
N PRO A 213 4.49 -3.77 24.83
CA PRO A 213 5.57 -3.07 24.12
C PRO A 213 6.69 -3.96 23.56
N GLY A 214 6.91 -5.15 24.14
CA GLY A 214 7.88 -6.14 23.65
C GLY A 214 7.36 -7.03 22.51
N ASP A 215 6.05 -7.03 22.27
CA ASP A 215 5.42 -7.78 21.18
C ASP A 215 5.29 -6.92 19.90
N LEU A 216 5.77 -5.67 19.95
CA LEU A 216 5.76 -4.70 18.86
C LEU A 216 7.14 -4.52 18.20
N GLU A 217 8.11 -5.38 18.52
CA GLU A 217 9.45 -5.34 17.93
C GLU A 217 9.42 -5.45 16.39
N ASP A 218 8.39 -6.12 15.86
CA ASP A 218 8.13 -6.33 14.43
C ASP A 218 7.61 -5.06 13.71
N LEU A 219 7.17 -4.03 14.44
CA LEU A 219 6.82 -2.74 13.82
C LEU A 219 8.00 -2.11 13.10
N LEU A 220 9.23 -2.41 13.54
CA LEU A 220 10.48 -1.89 12.99
C LEU A 220 10.44 -0.36 12.86
N LEU A 221 10.28 0.36 13.98
CA LEU A 221 10.23 1.83 14.02
C LEU A 221 11.56 2.45 14.42
N GLY A 222 12.12 3.32 13.58
CA GLY A 222 13.36 4.04 13.89
C GLY A 222 14.50 3.64 12.96
N THR A 223 15.75 3.82 13.39
CA THR A 223 16.92 3.62 12.53
C THR A 223 17.11 2.17 12.10
N GLN A 224 16.67 1.20 12.90
CA GLN A 224 16.70 -0.22 12.56
C GLN A 224 15.76 -0.58 11.41
N ALA A 225 14.79 0.27 11.09
CA ALA A 225 13.93 0.10 9.92
C ALA A 225 14.70 0.28 8.60
N ILE A 226 15.77 1.08 8.62
CA ILE A 226 16.55 1.43 7.43
C ILE A 226 17.20 0.16 6.87
N GLY A 227 16.97 -0.11 5.60
CA GLY A 227 17.46 -1.29 4.90
C GLY A 227 16.78 -2.60 5.28
N GLN A 228 15.81 -2.58 6.20
CA GLN A 228 14.97 -3.74 6.54
C GLN A 228 13.53 -3.57 6.05
N LYS A 229 12.91 -2.39 6.21
CA LYS A 229 11.52 -2.10 5.82
C LYS A 229 11.39 -0.74 5.14
N LEU A 230 12.18 0.24 5.60
CA LEU A 230 12.40 1.51 4.93
C LEU A 230 13.68 1.44 4.10
N PHE A 231 13.59 1.68 2.80
CA PHE A 231 14.73 1.62 1.89
C PHE A 231 15.12 3.03 1.43
N CYS A 232 16.39 3.20 1.07
CA CYS A 232 16.91 4.49 0.62
C CYS A 232 17.70 4.31 -0.68
N HIS A 233 17.17 4.86 -1.78
CA HIS A 233 17.78 4.71 -3.10
C HIS A 233 19.15 5.40 -3.14
N PRO A 234 20.22 4.70 -3.58
CA PRO A 234 21.58 5.24 -3.52
C PRO A 234 21.85 6.34 -4.56
N ASP A 235 21.04 6.39 -5.61
CA ASP A 235 21.26 7.20 -6.80
C ASP A 235 19.94 7.92 -7.16
N PRO A 236 19.78 9.21 -6.80
CA PRO A 236 18.56 9.96 -7.10
C PRO A 236 18.29 10.09 -8.61
N ASP A 237 19.34 10.22 -9.43
CA ASP A 237 19.22 10.45 -10.87
C ASP A 237 18.59 9.24 -11.58
N ALA A 238 18.81 8.03 -11.04
CA ALA A 238 18.17 6.82 -11.53
C ALA A 238 16.64 6.78 -11.31
N LEU A 239 16.08 7.72 -10.53
CA LEU A 239 14.65 7.86 -10.30
C LEU A 239 13.99 8.94 -11.18
N GLU A 240 14.75 9.61 -12.05
CA GLU A 240 14.19 10.57 -13.00
C GLU A 240 13.16 9.90 -13.93
N GLY A 241 11.98 10.50 -14.03
CA GLY A 241 10.79 9.99 -14.69
C GLY A 241 10.10 8.82 -13.96
N VAL A 242 10.78 8.14 -13.04
CA VAL A 242 10.23 7.02 -12.26
C VAL A 242 9.20 7.54 -11.26
N ILE A 243 9.51 8.65 -10.59
CA ILE A 243 8.64 9.25 -9.56
C ILE A 243 7.35 9.76 -10.20
N GLU A 244 7.43 10.42 -11.37
CA GLU A 244 6.26 10.86 -12.12
C GLU A 244 5.36 9.68 -12.51
N ARG A 245 5.92 8.62 -13.11
CA ARG A 245 5.15 7.44 -13.52
C ARG A 245 4.54 6.69 -12.34
N LEU A 246 5.25 6.60 -11.22
CA LEU A 246 4.69 6.02 -9.98
C LEU A 246 3.51 6.81 -9.47
N ALA A 247 3.62 8.14 -9.42
CA ALA A 247 2.52 9.01 -8.99
C ALA A 247 1.30 8.95 -9.94
N ALA A 248 1.52 8.67 -11.23
CA ALA A 248 0.45 8.46 -12.21
C ALA A 248 -0.14 7.04 -12.21
N GLY A 249 0.45 6.10 -11.48
CA GLY A 249 0.05 4.68 -11.53
C GLY A 249 0.50 3.95 -12.80
N GLU A 250 1.46 4.52 -13.54
CA GLU A 250 1.93 4.05 -14.86
C GLU A 250 3.34 3.42 -14.80
N ALA A 251 3.82 3.08 -13.60
CA ALA A 251 5.15 2.52 -13.39
C ALA A 251 5.37 1.22 -14.17
N THR A 252 6.42 1.22 -14.99
CA THR A 252 6.84 0.08 -15.80
C THR A 252 7.51 -1.00 -14.96
N ARG A 253 7.78 -2.17 -15.56
CA ARG A 253 8.57 -3.21 -14.91
C ARG A 253 9.97 -2.72 -14.53
N GLU A 254 10.60 -1.95 -15.42
CA GLU A 254 11.93 -1.36 -15.21
C GLU A 254 11.94 -0.40 -14.01
N ASP A 255 10.92 0.46 -13.92
CA ASP A 255 10.74 1.41 -12.80
C ASP A 255 10.68 0.70 -11.45
N ARG A 256 9.91 -0.39 -11.39
CA ARG A 256 9.80 -1.22 -10.19
C ARG A 256 11.13 -1.91 -9.91
N ALA A 257 11.77 -2.52 -10.91
CA ALA A 257 13.03 -3.24 -10.77
C ALA A 257 14.15 -2.35 -10.20
N THR A 258 14.21 -1.08 -10.58
CA THR A 258 15.14 -0.09 -10.01
C THR A 258 15.05 -0.03 -8.48
N CYS A 259 13.84 0.00 -7.92
CA CYS A 259 13.62 0.06 -6.48
C CYS A 259 13.72 -1.31 -5.80
N LEU A 260 13.17 -2.37 -6.43
CA LEU A 260 13.18 -3.73 -5.87
C LEU A 260 14.60 -4.27 -5.72
N ALA A 261 15.48 -3.99 -6.68
CA ALA A 261 16.90 -4.34 -6.60
C ALA A 261 17.59 -3.70 -5.40
N VAL A 262 17.29 -2.42 -5.10
CA VAL A 262 17.82 -1.72 -3.94
C VAL A 262 17.27 -2.31 -2.64
N ALA A 263 15.96 -2.57 -2.58
CA ALA A 263 15.34 -3.17 -1.42
C ALA A 263 15.99 -4.53 -1.11
N ALA A 264 16.03 -5.44 -2.08
CA ALA A 264 16.64 -6.76 -1.94
C ALA A 264 18.12 -6.72 -1.54
N ALA A 265 18.85 -5.66 -1.89
CA ALA A 265 20.27 -5.53 -1.62
C ALA A 265 20.63 -4.78 -0.34
N SER A 266 19.65 -4.20 0.36
CA SER A 266 19.88 -3.36 1.52
C SER A 266 20.32 -4.14 2.77
N SER A 267 21.08 -3.45 3.63
CA SER A 267 21.60 -4.00 4.89
C SER A 267 20.91 -3.34 6.10
N PRO A 268 20.24 -4.11 6.98
CA PRO A 268 19.47 -3.59 8.11
C PRO A 268 20.25 -2.65 9.01
N GLY A 269 19.61 -1.57 9.43
CA GLY A 269 20.18 -0.50 10.26
C GLY A 269 21.19 0.40 9.54
N THR A 270 21.39 0.25 8.22
CA THR A 270 22.44 0.98 7.49
C THR A 270 22.01 1.37 6.06
N PHE A 271 22.77 2.25 5.43
CA PHE A 271 22.62 2.58 4.00
C PHE A 271 23.44 1.67 3.06
N ALA A 272 24.11 0.66 3.61
CA ALA A 272 24.97 -0.22 2.82
C ALA A 272 24.13 -1.14 1.93
N ILE A 273 24.57 -1.29 0.68
CA ILE A 273 23.91 -2.09 -0.34
C ILE A 273 24.93 -3.10 -0.88
N SER A 274 24.51 -4.36 -0.99
CA SER A 274 25.31 -5.42 -1.59
C SER A 274 25.17 -5.41 -3.12
N GLU A 275 26.26 -5.15 -3.85
CA GLU A 275 26.24 -5.15 -5.32
C GLU A 275 25.74 -6.48 -5.90
N TYR A 276 26.22 -7.60 -5.36
CA TYR A 276 25.77 -8.94 -5.75
C TYR A 276 24.25 -9.11 -5.63
N HIS A 277 23.67 -8.77 -4.47
CA HIS A 277 22.22 -8.87 -4.28
C HIS A 277 21.43 -7.84 -5.10
N ARG A 278 22.05 -6.70 -5.46
CA ARG A 278 21.41 -5.68 -6.31
C ARG A 278 21.29 -6.18 -7.73
N GLU A 279 22.36 -6.77 -8.27
CA GLU A 279 22.36 -7.38 -9.60
C GLU A 279 21.35 -8.54 -9.64
N TRP A 280 21.43 -9.47 -8.68
CA TRP A 280 20.46 -10.55 -8.54
C TRP A 280 19.01 -10.05 -8.45
N GLY A 281 18.74 -9.08 -7.57
CA GLY A 281 17.39 -8.56 -7.37
C GLY A 281 16.84 -7.84 -8.61
N ARG A 282 17.72 -7.20 -9.38
CA ARG A 282 17.37 -6.58 -10.66
C ARG A 282 17.07 -7.63 -11.72
N GLU A 283 17.88 -8.67 -11.84
CA GLU A 283 17.63 -9.79 -12.75
C GLU A 283 16.28 -10.45 -12.44
N GLN A 284 16.03 -10.82 -11.18
CA GLN A 284 14.75 -11.42 -10.78
C GLN A 284 13.55 -10.50 -11.02
N ALA A 285 13.71 -9.19 -10.83
CA ALA A 285 12.63 -8.24 -11.05
C ALA A 285 12.30 -8.01 -12.54
N LEU A 286 13.28 -8.22 -13.42
CA LEU A 286 13.13 -8.06 -14.87
C LEU A 286 12.82 -9.38 -15.57
N ASP A 287 13.12 -10.50 -14.94
CA ASP A 287 12.98 -11.83 -15.52
C ASP A 287 11.55 -12.05 -16.01
N GLU A 288 11.45 -12.55 -17.25
CA GLU A 288 10.19 -12.97 -17.80
C GLU A 288 10.02 -14.45 -17.49
N PRO A 289 8.97 -14.84 -16.75
CA PRO A 289 8.70 -16.25 -16.56
C PRO A 289 8.61 -16.92 -17.94
N ALA A 290 9.53 -17.84 -18.23
CA ALA A 290 9.50 -18.57 -19.48
C ALA A 290 8.15 -19.29 -19.63
N GLU A 291 7.55 -19.31 -20.82
CA GLU A 291 6.25 -19.94 -21.12
C GLU A 291 6.15 -21.43 -20.70
N THR A 292 7.27 -22.06 -20.33
CA THR A 292 7.40 -23.49 -20.07
C THR A 292 7.64 -23.87 -18.61
N ASP A 293 8.02 -22.93 -17.73
CA ASP A 293 8.10 -23.13 -16.28
C ASP A 293 7.10 -22.19 -15.59
N GLY A 294 5.86 -22.66 -15.48
CA GLY A 294 4.82 -22.08 -14.61
C GLY A 294 4.78 -20.56 -14.58
N ALA A 295 4.53 -19.92 -15.74
CA ALA A 295 4.55 -18.47 -15.81
C ALA A 295 3.65 -17.83 -14.73
N THR A 296 4.19 -16.85 -14.01
CA THR A 296 3.49 -16.30 -12.85
C THR A 296 2.22 -15.57 -13.29
N TRP A 297 1.08 -15.99 -12.75
CA TRP A 297 -0.25 -15.51 -13.14
C TRP A 297 -0.46 -14.01 -12.90
N VAL A 298 0.35 -13.41 -12.04
CA VAL A 298 0.17 -12.06 -11.50
C VAL A 298 0.27 -10.97 -12.58
N GLU A 299 1.36 -10.87 -13.34
CA GLU A 299 1.51 -9.80 -14.34
C GLU A 299 0.44 -9.91 -15.44
N PRO A 300 0.17 -11.10 -16.02
CA PRO A 300 -0.92 -11.24 -16.99
C PRO A 300 -2.30 -10.89 -16.41
N ALA A 301 -2.57 -11.26 -15.15
CA ALA A 301 -3.83 -10.94 -14.47
C ALA A 301 -3.99 -9.43 -14.29
N ILE A 302 -2.97 -8.75 -13.76
CA ILE A 302 -2.98 -7.29 -13.58
C ILE A 302 -3.23 -6.58 -14.92
N CYS A 303 -2.52 -6.98 -15.97
CA CYS A 303 -2.69 -6.39 -17.29
C CYS A 303 -4.11 -6.59 -17.84
N GLU A 304 -4.70 -7.77 -17.64
CA GLU A 304 -6.08 -8.03 -18.06
C GLU A 304 -7.10 -7.23 -17.23
N TRP A 305 -6.88 -7.06 -15.93
CA TRP A 305 -7.74 -6.23 -15.09
C TRP A 305 -7.75 -4.77 -15.54
N HIS A 306 -6.58 -4.17 -15.78
CA HIS A 306 -6.48 -2.82 -16.34
C HIS A 306 -7.18 -2.72 -17.70
N ARG A 307 -6.90 -3.67 -18.60
CA ARG A 307 -7.50 -3.72 -19.95
C ARG A 307 -9.03 -3.76 -19.90
N ARG A 308 -9.60 -4.54 -18.98
CA ARG A 308 -11.05 -4.69 -18.79
C ARG A 308 -11.65 -3.44 -18.18
N ARG A 309 -11.03 -2.86 -17.14
CA ARG A 309 -11.48 -1.60 -16.55
C ARG A 309 -11.58 -0.49 -17.59
N GLU A 310 -10.54 -0.31 -18.42
CA GLU A 310 -10.51 0.72 -19.47
C GLU A 310 -11.59 0.57 -20.55
N ARG A 311 -12.05 -0.67 -20.79
CA ARG A 311 -13.01 -1.00 -21.86
C ARG A 311 -14.43 -1.22 -21.33
N ALA A 312 -14.62 -1.16 -20.03
CA ALA A 312 -15.86 -1.54 -19.39
C ALA A 312 -16.92 -0.44 -19.54
N ASP A 313 -18.11 -0.81 -20.02
CA ASP A 313 -19.33 0.01 -19.91
C ASP A 313 -20.08 -0.26 -18.58
N GLY A 314 -19.46 -0.99 -17.65
CA GLY A 314 -20.00 -1.36 -16.34
C GLY A 314 -19.14 -2.40 -15.61
N THR A 315 -19.41 -2.66 -14.34
CA THR A 315 -18.62 -3.64 -13.56
C THR A 315 -19.07 -5.08 -13.86
N PRO A 316 -18.19 -5.96 -14.34
CA PRO A 316 -18.52 -7.37 -14.58
C PRO A 316 -18.70 -8.11 -13.25
N SER A 317 -19.26 -9.32 -13.32
CA SER A 317 -19.32 -10.21 -12.16
C SER A 317 -17.90 -10.55 -11.64
N PRO A 318 -17.68 -10.60 -10.32
CA PRO A 318 -16.41 -11.02 -9.73
C PRO A 318 -15.91 -12.40 -10.20
N ALA A 319 -16.85 -13.30 -10.56
CA ALA A 319 -16.57 -14.66 -11.03
C ALA A 319 -15.66 -14.72 -12.28
N VAL A 320 -15.51 -13.59 -12.99
CA VAL A 320 -14.56 -13.46 -14.10
C VAL A 320 -13.10 -13.68 -13.66
N ALA A 321 -12.80 -13.58 -12.36
CA ALA A 321 -11.48 -13.88 -11.81
C ALA A 321 -11.02 -15.31 -12.03
N VAL A 322 -11.93 -16.28 -12.20
CA VAL A 322 -11.56 -17.66 -12.55
C VAL A 322 -10.81 -17.71 -13.87
N GLU A 323 -11.26 -16.94 -14.88
CA GLU A 323 -10.58 -16.87 -16.18
C GLU A 323 -9.29 -16.05 -16.12
N ILE A 324 -9.26 -15.00 -15.30
CA ILE A 324 -8.14 -14.05 -15.27
C ILE A 324 -6.99 -14.54 -14.39
N GLU A 325 -7.30 -15.19 -13.28
CA GLU A 325 -6.34 -15.52 -12.24
C GLU A 325 -6.17 -17.04 -12.15
N GLU A 326 -7.24 -17.78 -11.84
CA GLU A 326 -7.16 -19.22 -11.54
C GLU A 326 -6.76 -20.06 -12.75
N ALA A 327 -7.34 -19.79 -13.92
CA ALA A 327 -6.97 -20.43 -15.18
C ALA A 327 -5.50 -20.17 -15.57
N ARG A 328 -4.87 -19.16 -14.96
CA ARG A 328 -3.45 -18.83 -15.14
C ARG A 328 -2.55 -19.38 -14.02
N GLY A 329 -3.11 -20.08 -13.03
CA GLY A 329 -2.38 -20.70 -11.93
C GLY A 329 -2.49 -19.98 -10.58
N ALA A 330 -3.41 -19.03 -10.42
CA ALA A 330 -3.69 -18.46 -9.11
C ALA A 330 -4.29 -19.52 -8.16
N PRO A 331 -3.88 -19.59 -6.88
CA PRO A 331 -4.49 -20.49 -5.90
C PRO A 331 -5.98 -20.19 -5.75
N THR A 332 -6.82 -21.24 -5.68
CA THR A 332 -8.26 -21.11 -5.42
C THR A 332 -8.51 -20.69 -3.99
N THR A 333 -9.66 -20.07 -3.74
CA THR A 333 -10.13 -19.78 -2.38
C THR A 333 -11.41 -20.56 -2.08
N PRO A 334 -11.58 -21.09 -0.85
CA PRO A 334 -12.72 -21.95 -0.51
C PRO A 334 -14.04 -21.18 -0.34
N GLY A 335 -14.00 -19.86 -0.13
CA GLY A 335 -15.17 -19.12 0.33
C GLY A 335 -15.35 -19.22 1.85
N TRP A 336 -16.38 -18.56 2.38
CA TRP A 336 -16.60 -18.46 3.83
C TRP A 336 -17.49 -19.57 4.38
N ASP A 337 -18.37 -20.15 3.56
CA ASP A 337 -19.27 -21.25 3.95
C ASP A 337 -18.51 -22.54 4.31
N ASP A 338 -17.28 -22.72 3.81
CA ASP A 338 -16.42 -23.88 4.05
C ASP A 338 -15.52 -23.74 5.31
N LEU A 339 -15.62 -22.63 6.04
CA LEU A 339 -14.79 -22.31 7.21
C LEU A 339 -15.47 -22.56 8.58
N GLU A 340 -16.66 -23.17 8.61
CA GLU A 340 -17.38 -23.56 9.85
C GLU A 340 -16.87 -24.84 10.54
#